data_AF-A0A371ERH5-F1
#
_entry.id   AF-A0A371ERH5-F1
#
_cell.length_a   1.000
_cell.length_b   1.000
_cell.length_c   1.000
_cell.angle_alpha   90.00
_cell.angle_beta   90.00
_cell.angle_gamma   90.00
#
_symmetry.space_group_name_H-M   'P 1'
#
loop_
_entity.id
_entity.type
_entity.pdbx_description
1 polymer ?
#
loop_
_entity_poly.entity_id
_entity_poly.type
_entity_poly.pdbx_seq_one_letter_code
_entity_poly.pdbx_strand_id
1 'polypeptide(L)'
;MPYFDSQHYDHWSELMENLLRLEKFRIEDHKVKHYLFRVIDRSVFEQILDRSTPKIEFEVLEITNIETIIEYFARVMVVANKMRSNRENMLDSKVVERILRTLTA
;
A
#
# COMPACT_ATOMS: atom_id res chain seq x y z
N MET A 1 21.70 -9.13 -9.91
CA MET A 1 20.71 -8.15 -9.41
C MET A 1 19.54 -8.97 -8.88
N PRO A 2 19.29 -9.04 -7.57
CA PRO A 2 18.22 -9.89 -7.04
C PRO A 2 16.86 -9.32 -7.45
N TYR A 3 16.00 -10.18 -7.99
CA TYR A 3 14.64 -9.85 -8.44
C TYR A 3 13.67 -10.08 -7.28
N PHE A 4 12.77 -9.13 -7.04
CA PHE A 4 11.76 -9.25 -6.01
C PHE A 4 10.69 -10.25 -6.43
N ASP A 5 10.65 -11.42 -5.80
CA ASP A 5 9.60 -12.41 -5.98
C ASP A 5 8.55 -12.34 -4.85
N SER A 6 7.37 -12.91 -5.11
CA SER A 6 6.26 -12.96 -4.13
C SER A 6 6.54 -13.89 -2.95
N GLN A 7 7.61 -14.68 -2.99
CA GLN A 7 7.91 -15.71 -1.99
C GLN A 7 8.59 -15.12 -0.74
N HIS A 8 9.08 -13.88 -0.84
CA HIS A 8 9.80 -13.20 0.24
C HIS A 8 9.12 -11.91 0.72
N TYR A 9 7.86 -11.66 0.33
CA TYR A 9 7.14 -10.41 0.63
C TYR A 9 7.14 -10.07 2.13
N ASP A 10 6.87 -11.06 3.00
CA ASP A 10 6.79 -10.84 4.44
C ASP A 10 8.15 -10.40 5.03
N HIS A 11 9.23 -11.03 4.58
CA HIS A 11 10.59 -10.68 4.97
C HIS A 11 10.98 -9.26 4.51
N TRP A 12 10.63 -8.92 3.27
CA TRP A 12 10.90 -7.59 2.73
C TRP A 12 9.99 -6.50 3.37
N SER A 13 8.77 -6.84 3.75
CA SER A 13 7.84 -5.95 4.44
C SER A 13 8.33 -5.64 5.84
N GLU A 14 8.78 -6.65 6.59
CA GLU A 14 9.37 -6.47 7.93
C GLU A 14 10.67 -5.65 7.86
N LEU A 15 11.54 -5.94 6.87
CA LEU A 15 12.75 -5.16 6.63
C LEU A 15 12.40 -3.69 6.33
N MET A 16 11.37 -3.44 5.51
CA MET A 16 10.94 -2.09 5.15
C MET A 16 10.34 -1.34 6.34
N GLU A 17 9.52 -2.00 7.15
CA GLU A 17 8.94 -1.40 8.35
C GLU A 17 10.03 -1.02 9.37
N ASN A 18 11.04 -1.89 9.53
CA ASN A 18 12.20 -1.63 10.36
C ASN A 18 13.07 -0.48 9.80
N LEU A 19 13.26 -0.40 8.48
CA LEU A 19 13.98 0.70 7.85
C LEU A 19 13.26 2.05 8.03
N LEU A 20 11.93 2.08 7.87
CA LEU A 20 11.12 3.28 8.12
C LEU A 20 11.15 3.70 9.60
N ARG A 21 11.16 2.73 10.53
CA ARG A 21 11.36 2.99 11.97
C ARG A 21 12.75 3.53 12.28
N LEU A 22 13.78 3.09 11.56
CA LEU A 22 15.16 3.60 11.69
C LEU A 22 15.35 4.99 11.07
N GLU A 23 14.67 5.30 9.96
CA GLU A 23 14.64 6.66 9.38
C GLU A 23 14.02 7.68 10.33
N LYS A 24 13.02 7.27 11.13
CA LYS A 24 12.46 8.11 12.20
C LYS A 24 13.46 8.44 13.32
N PHE A 25 14.59 7.74 13.43
CA PHE A 25 15.50 7.85 14.58
C PHE A 25 16.92 8.33 14.27
N ARG A 26 17.35 8.48 13.00
CA ARG A 26 18.76 8.82 12.68
C ARG A 26 18.90 9.92 11.65
N ILE A 27 19.03 11.15 12.17
CA ILE A 27 19.92 12.15 11.57
C ILE A 27 21.35 11.63 11.87
N GLU A 28 22.21 11.50 10.85
CA GLU A 28 23.63 11.92 10.85
C GLU A 28 24.60 11.16 9.93
N ASP A 29 24.33 9.94 9.44
CA ASP A 29 25.32 9.27 8.58
C ASP A 29 24.95 9.22 7.10
N HIS A 30 25.36 10.27 6.39
CA HIS A 30 25.11 10.49 4.96
C HIS A 30 25.66 9.35 4.07
N LYS A 31 26.64 8.56 4.57
CA LYS A 31 27.22 7.42 3.85
C LYS A 31 26.36 6.16 3.94
N VAL A 32 25.74 5.92 5.09
CA VAL A 32 24.84 4.77 5.32
C VAL A 32 23.56 4.95 4.51
N LYS A 33 23.02 6.16 4.50
CA LYS A 33 21.90 6.56 3.63
C LYS A 33 22.26 6.28 2.16
N HIS A 34 23.41 6.76 1.70
CA HIS A 34 23.86 6.54 0.32
C HIS A 34 24.00 5.06 -0.09
N TYR A 35 24.40 4.18 0.83
CA TYR A 35 24.53 2.74 0.55
C TYR A 35 23.15 2.03 0.52
N LEU A 36 22.27 2.34 1.48
CA LEU A 36 20.89 1.79 1.51
C LEU A 36 20.06 2.24 0.31
N PHE A 37 20.10 3.53 -0.04
CA PHE A 37 19.41 4.09 -1.21
C PHE A 37 20.01 3.64 -2.55
N ARG A 38 21.23 3.07 -2.55
CA ARG A 38 21.86 2.47 -3.73
C ARG A 38 21.48 1.00 -3.91
N VAL A 39 21.19 0.28 -2.81
CA VAL A 39 20.82 -1.14 -2.83
C VAL A 39 19.32 -1.33 -3.08
N ILE A 40 18.48 -0.46 -2.51
CA ILE A 40 17.07 -0.34 -2.87
C ILE A 40 16.99 0.89 -3.76
N ASP A 41 17.04 0.68 -5.07
CA ASP A 41 16.83 1.76 -6.02
C ASP A 41 15.55 2.51 -5.64
N ARG A 42 15.59 3.85 -5.64
CA ARG A 42 14.42 4.70 -5.34
C ARG A 42 13.18 4.23 -6.11
N SER A 43 13.35 3.75 -7.34
CA SER A 43 12.25 3.20 -8.14
C SER A 43 11.61 1.95 -7.53
N VAL A 44 12.39 1.08 -6.87
CA VAL A 44 11.88 -0.11 -6.18
C VAL A 44 11.18 0.30 -4.89
N PHE A 45 11.73 1.26 -4.15
CA PHE A 45 11.11 1.81 -2.94
C PHE A 45 9.76 2.46 -3.24
N GLU A 46 9.70 3.36 -4.23
CA GLU A 46 8.47 4.01 -4.68
C GLU A 46 7.44 2.99 -5.20
N GLN A 47 7.88 1.95 -5.92
CA GLN A 47 6.99 0.86 -6.35
C GLN A 47 6.42 0.05 -5.18
N ILE A 48 7.20 -0.20 -4.12
CA ILE A 48 6.73 -0.89 -2.92
C ILE A 48 5.72 -0.03 -2.17
N LEU A 49 6.02 1.26 -1.98
CA LEU A 49 5.11 2.20 -1.32
C LEU A 49 3.81 2.37 -2.10
N ASP A 50 3.87 2.54 -3.42
CA ASP A 50 2.66 2.65 -4.25
C ASP A 50 1.84 1.34 -4.27
N ARG A 51 2.49 0.19 -4.04
CA ARG A 51 1.80 -1.11 -3.86
C ARG A 51 1.15 -1.28 -2.49
N SER A 52 1.73 -0.74 -1.41
CA SER A 52 1.14 -0.87 -0.07
C SER A 52 0.05 0.16 0.23
N THR A 53 0.12 1.35 -0.38
CA THR A 53 -0.79 2.48 -0.11
C THR A 53 -2.28 2.16 -0.38
N PRO A 54 -2.68 1.56 -1.53
CA PRO A 54 -4.08 1.33 -1.86
C PRO A 54 -4.73 0.27 -0.98
N LYS A 55 -3.95 -0.70 -0.47
CA LYS A 55 -4.43 -1.68 0.52
C LYS A 55 -4.89 -1.00 1.80
N ILE A 56 -4.03 -0.12 2.34
CA ILE A 56 -4.32 0.62 3.57
C ILE A 56 -5.53 1.53 3.35
N GLU A 57 -5.55 2.25 2.23
CA GLU A 57 -6.67 3.11 1.85
C GLU A 57 -7.99 2.34 1.74
N PHE A 58 -7.98 1.16 1.11
CA PHE A 58 -9.13 0.28 1.02
C PHE A 58 -9.55 -0.24 2.39
N GLU A 59 -8.59 -0.54 3.28
CA GLU A 59 -8.82 -1.05 4.64
C GLU A 59 -9.60 -0.08 5.52
N VAL A 60 -9.24 1.20 5.47
CA VAL A 60 -9.83 2.28 6.27
C VAL A 60 -10.96 3.04 5.55
N LEU A 61 -11.34 2.61 4.34
CA LEU A 61 -12.36 3.27 3.55
C LEU A 61 -13.74 3.12 4.21
N GLU A 62 -14.38 4.26 4.47
CA GLU A 62 -15.71 4.35 5.10
C GLU A 62 -16.57 5.38 4.37
N ILE A 63 -17.89 5.23 4.47
CA ILE A 63 -18.85 6.21 3.97
C ILE A 63 -18.86 7.44 4.88
N THR A 64 -18.94 8.61 4.29
CA THR A 64 -19.02 9.90 4.97
C THR A 64 -20.45 10.43 4.96
N ASN A 65 -20.82 11.21 5.97
CA ASN A 65 -22.19 11.73 6.14
C ASN A 65 -22.65 12.68 5.03
N ILE A 66 -21.71 13.20 4.23
CA ILE A 66 -21.97 14.21 3.19
C ILE A 66 -21.86 13.64 1.78
N GLU A 67 -21.40 12.40 1.62
CA GLU A 67 -21.31 11.78 0.31
C GLU A 67 -22.55 10.92 0.02
N THR A 68 -22.94 10.89 -1.25
CA THR A 68 -23.95 9.97 -1.75
C THR A 68 -23.38 8.57 -1.88
N ILE A 69 -24.26 7.56 -1.87
CA ILE A 69 -23.88 6.17 -2.11
C ILE A 69 -23.14 6.03 -3.46
N ILE A 70 -23.56 6.74 -4.50
CA ILE A 70 -22.90 6.67 -5.82
C ILE A 70 -21.46 7.20 -5.76
N GLU A 71 -21.23 8.31 -5.07
CA GLU A 71 -19.89 8.88 -4.87
C GLU A 71 -19.00 7.93 -4.07
N TYR A 72 -19.56 7.32 -3.03
CA TYR A 72 -18.87 6.30 -2.25
C TYR A 72 -18.47 5.09 -3.09
N PHE A 73 -19.41 4.54 -3.87
CA PHE A 73 -19.13 3.43 -4.81
C PHE A 73 -18.02 3.80 -5.79
N ALA A 74 -18.02 5.02 -6.34
CA ALA A 74 -16.98 5.47 -7.26
C ALA A 74 -15.60 5.49 -6.58
N ARG A 75 -15.50 5.96 -5.33
CA ARG A 75 -14.27 5.94 -4.55
C ARG A 75 -13.77 4.53 -4.27
N VAL A 76 -14.65 3.63 -3.82
CA VAL A 76 -14.31 2.22 -3.59
C VAL A 76 -13.75 1.60 -4.88
N MET A 77 -14.37 1.89 -6.03
CA MET A 77 -13.92 1.39 -7.34
C MET A 77 -12.58 1.97 -7.76
N VAL A 78 -12.28 3.24 -7.48
CA VAL A 78 -10.96 3.84 -7.76
C VAL A 78 -9.86 3.09 -7.02
N VAL A 79 -10.05 2.87 -5.71
CA VAL A 79 -9.05 2.17 -4.89
C VAL A 79 -8.94 0.69 -5.30
N ALA A 80 -10.06 0.00 -5.54
CA ALA A 80 -10.06 -1.38 -6.00
C ALA A 80 -9.35 -1.54 -7.37
N ASN A 81 -9.56 -0.61 -8.30
CA ASN A 81 -8.87 -0.61 -9.58
C ASN A 81 -7.37 -0.38 -9.43
N LYS A 82 -6.95 0.49 -8.50
CA LYS A 82 -5.54 0.70 -8.18
C LYS A 82 -4.89 -0.56 -7.59
N MET A 83 -5.61 -1.31 -6.76
CA MET A 83 -5.16 -2.61 -6.24
C MET A 83 -5.05 -3.66 -7.37
N ARG A 84 -6.00 -3.69 -8.32
CA ARG A 84 -5.92 -4.57 -9.51
C ARG A 84 -4.70 -4.25 -10.38
N SER A 85 -4.40 -2.98 -10.63
CA SER A 85 -3.21 -2.59 -11.42
C SER A 85 -1.89 -2.97 -10.73
N ASN A 86 -1.91 -3.03 -9.39
CA ASN A 86 -0.78 -3.50 -8.57
C ASN A 86 -0.62 -5.03 -8.55
N ARG A 87 -1.40 -5.75 -9.38
CA ARG A 87 -1.46 -7.22 -9.47
C ARG A 87 -1.92 -7.89 -8.16
N GLU A 88 -2.67 -7.16 -7.34
CA GLU A 88 -3.28 -7.75 -6.17
C GLU A 88 -4.54 -8.53 -6.52
N ASN A 89 -4.85 -9.55 -5.71
CA ASN A 89 -6.06 -10.33 -5.87
C ASN A 89 -7.30 -9.58 -5.35
N MET A 90 -7.78 -8.62 -6.15
CA MET A 90 -8.97 -7.81 -5.90
C MET A 90 -10.15 -8.31 -6.76
N LEU A 91 -10.85 -9.32 -6.23
CA LEU A 91 -12.08 -9.87 -6.81
C LEU A 91 -13.27 -8.94 -6.56
N ASP A 92 -14.25 -8.97 -7.47
CA ASP A 92 -15.47 -8.16 -7.34
C ASP A 92 -16.24 -8.47 -6.04
N SER A 93 -16.19 -9.72 -5.57
CA SER A 93 -16.79 -10.11 -4.29
C SER A 93 -16.21 -9.35 -3.10
N LYS A 94 -14.90 -9.04 -3.09
CA LYS A 94 -14.25 -8.25 -2.04
C LYS A 94 -14.71 -6.79 -2.07
N VAL A 95 -14.92 -6.25 -3.27
CA VAL A 95 -15.45 -4.89 -3.46
C VAL A 95 -16.88 -4.82 -2.92
N VAL A 96 -17.73 -5.76 -3.32
CA VAL A 96 -19.12 -5.84 -2.85
C VAL A 96 -19.17 -6.02 -1.32
N GLU A 97 -18.35 -6.92 -0.77
CA GLU A 97 -18.28 -7.14 0.67
C GLU A 97 -17.87 -5.88 1.44
N ARG A 98 -16.86 -5.14 0.96
CA ARG A 98 -16.44 -3.85 1.55
C ARG A 98 -17.61 -2.87 1.59
N ILE A 99 -18.31 -2.72 0.48
CA ILE A 99 -19.44 -1.79 0.36
C ILE A 99 -20.55 -2.19 1.33
N LEU A 100 -20.95 -3.46 1.34
CA LEU A 100 -22.02 -3.93 2.22
C LEU A 100 -21.66 -3.70 3.69
N ARG A 101 -20.46 -4.10 4.11
CA ARG A 101 -20.02 -3.93 5.52
C ARG A 101 -20.05 -2.47 5.98
N THR A 102 -19.56 -1.56 5.15
CA THR A 102 -19.44 -0.12 5.49
C THR A 102 -20.74 0.64 5.38
N LEU A 103 -21.70 0.17 4.57
CA LEU A 103 -23.05 0.73 4.54
C LEU A 103 -23.96 0.19 5.66
N THR A 104 -23.60 -0.95 6.24
CA THR A 104 -24.35 -1.57 7.36
C THR A 104 -23.78 -1.26 8.74
N ALA A 105 -22.61 -0.63 8.82
CA ALA A 105 -21.96 -0.20 10.06
C ALA A 105 -22.48 1.17 10.49
#